data_AF-A0A1J8PE29-F1
#
_entry.id   AF-A0A1J8PE29-F1
#
_cell.length_a   1.000
_cell.length_b   1.000
_cell.length_c   1.000
_cell.angle_alpha   90.00
_cell.angle_beta   90.00
_cell.angle_gamma   90.00
#
_symmetry.space_group_name_H-M   'P 1'
#
loop_
_entity.id
_entity.type
_entity.pdbx_description
1 polymer ?
#
loop_
_entity_poly.entity_id
_entity_poly.type
_entity_poly.pdbx_seq_one_letter_code
_entity_poly.pdbx_strand_id
1 'polypeptide(L)'
;MISLIKNVYRQAVKYAEKIRARRVGYIARKISDSRSPLECFYTLQVNRFMSAKNLWGALSYLENKRDPAYDFIVKNKKNIINIELRCLIRMRELLSSPSPASAEELNEFIVFYKLRKGSLKIESEFRRLLIALIAKKLTSTEAYEAFARAGLMDKITIHQVLKILHKASIEKQCSIFYSLKEQYSKEMNPAAIVKVNFWESRISDYVELRYEDIEENFCQLKKSLSKEYGIHLRPLFNAIPENKNILDFQVNENKYLKIKSELRKAIIKRECYSFVRLNDGEGYGFPNNALPCAFDMERQELHWWGEALPSALREKIQKDFRLSLSQHDLVGIPSVFRFIDELSINRDYSIFNNALLCRLFTLCHGYLKAYDGKAYITEGQINLYLFDRDYIARLSGLAQRVVFISGAKKEYLQRVFSELQHATYIELPTHRLLKQEKFSYSEAAKPLPYVYEDYIEQIKGLAGPGVVFFISAGFIGKIFAAEVAKNGGVALDVGQSLMNIVANHDDA
;
A
#
# COMPACT_ATOMS: atom_id res chain seq x y z
N MET A 1 -41.48 12.69 -28.92
CA MET A 1 -41.04 11.52 -29.70
C MET A 1 -39.60 11.07 -29.39
N ILE A 2 -38.57 11.92 -29.54
CA ILE A 2 -37.14 11.55 -29.27
C ILE A 2 -36.90 11.03 -27.84
N SER A 3 -37.50 11.67 -26.82
CA SER A 3 -37.39 11.22 -25.42
C SER A 3 -37.96 9.80 -25.20
N LEU A 4 -39.10 9.50 -25.84
CA LEU A 4 -39.75 8.19 -25.77
C LEU A 4 -38.89 7.10 -26.43
N ILE A 5 -38.33 7.38 -27.62
CA ILE A 5 -37.42 6.47 -28.33
C ILE A 5 -36.17 6.18 -27.48
N LYS A 6 -35.57 7.23 -26.87
CA LYS A 6 -34.42 7.06 -25.95
C LYS A 6 -34.78 6.19 -24.74
N ASN A 7 -35.98 6.33 -24.19
CA ASN A 7 -36.42 5.52 -23.05
C ASN A 7 -36.61 4.05 -23.44
N VAL A 8 -37.31 3.78 -24.55
CA VAL A 8 -37.52 2.41 -25.08
C VAL A 8 -36.18 1.74 -25.37
N TYR A 9 -35.24 2.45 -26.01
CA TYR A 9 -33.90 1.95 -26.26
C TYR A 9 -33.16 1.60 -24.96
N ARG A 10 -33.18 2.48 -23.95
CA ARG A 10 -32.56 2.21 -22.63
C ARG A 10 -33.17 0.98 -21.96
N GLN A 11 -34.49 0.80 -22.04
CA GLN A 11 -35.16 -0.38 -21.50
C GLN A 11 -34.77 -1.66 -22.24
N ALA A 12 -34.72 -1.63 -23.58
CA ALA A 12 -34.29 -2.76 -24.39
C ALA A 12 -32.83 -3.16 -24.08
N VAL A 13 -31.91 -2.19 -23.94
CA VAL A 13 -30.52 -2.45 -23.54
C VAL A 13 -30.46 -3.11 -22.17
N LYS A 14 -31.15 -2.57 -21.15
CA LYS A 14 -31.21 -3.18 -19.81
C LYS A 14 -31.76 -4.61 -19.84
N TYR A 15 -32.79 -4.86 -20.64
CA TYR A 15 -33.37 -6.19 -20.80
C TYR A 15 -32.39 -7.17 -21.47
N ALA A 16 -31.70 -6.74 -22.52
CA ALA A 16 -30.67 -7.53 -23.19
C ALA A 16 -29.50 -7.86 -22.25
N GLU A 17 -29.06 -6.92 -21.42
CA GLU A 17 -28.05 -7.14 -20.39
C GLU A 17 -28.48 -8.18 -19.35
N LYS A 18 -29.75 -8.13 -18.90
CA LYS A 18 -30.31 -9.12 -17.96
C LYS A 18 -30.35 -10.52 -18.56
N ILE A 19 -30.76 -10.66 -19.82
CA ILE A 19 -30.74 -11.95 -20.53
C ILE A 19 -29.30 -12.46 -20.65
N ARG A 20 -28.36 -11.59 -21.04
CA ARG A 20 -26.95 -11.95 -21.14
C ARG A 20 -26.38 -12.40 -19.80
N ALA A 21 -26.68 -11.70 -18.70
CA ALA A 21 -26.23 -12.08 -17.36
C ALA A 21 -26.75 -13.46 -16.95
N ARG A 22 -28.03 -13.76 -17.21
CA ARG A 22 -28.61 -15.09 -16.97
C ARG A 22 -27.90 -16.16 -17.79
N ARG A 23 -27.64 -15.89 -19.07
CA ARG A 23 -26.93 -16.82 -19.96
C ARG A 23 -25.49 -17.06 -19.50
N VAL A 24 -24.78 -16.02 -19.10
CA VAL A 24 -23.42 -16.11 -18.53
C VAL A 24 -23.42 -16.98 -17.27
N GLY A 25 -24.34 -16.75 -16.34
CA GLY A 25 -24.45 -17.57 -15.12
C GLY A 25 -24.83 -19.02 -15.38
N TYR A 26 -25.67 -19.30 -16.39
CA TYR A 26 -25.95 -20.66 -16.84
C TYR A 26 -24.71 -21.35 -17.41
N ILE A 27 -23.95 -20.66 -18.28
CA ILE A 27 -22.72 -21.20 -18.86
C ILE A 27 -21.68 -21.48 -17.77
N ALA A 28 -21.49 -20.55 -16.83
CA ALA A 28 -20.54 -20.71 -15.73
C ALA A 28 -20.88 -21.94 -14.87
N ARG A 29 -22.15 -22.10 -14.48
CA ARG A 29 -22.60 -23.29 -13.74
C ARG A 29 -22.36 -24.57 -14.53
N LYS A 30 -22.71 -24.58 -15.83
CA LYS A 30 -22.46 -25.75 -16.68
C LYS A 30 -20.97 -26.16 -16.74
N ILE A 31 -20.06 -25.18 -16.71
CA ILE A 31 -18.61 -25.42 -16.67
C ILE A 31 -18.20 -25.95 -15.29
N SER A 32 -18.66 -25.31 -14.21
CA SER A 32 -18.35 -25.66 -12.82
C SER A 32 -18.85 -27.07 -12.44
N ASP A 33 -20.09 -27.39 -12.82
CA ASP A 33 -20.75 -28.68 -12.54
C ASP A 33 -20.24 -29.82 -13.44
N SER A 34 -19.37 -29.53 -14.41
CA SER A 34 -18.85 -30.54 -15.32
C SER A 34 -17.76 -31.38 -14.67
N ARG A 35 -17.76 -32.69 -14.94
CA ARG A 35 -16.66 -33.59 -14.57
C ARG A 35 -15.32 -33.17 -15.19
N SER A 36 -15.37 -32.48 -16.34
CA SER A 36 -14.19 -31.95 -17.03
C SER A 36 -14.45 -30.51 -17.46
N PRO A 37 -14.17 -29.51 -16.60
CA PRO A 37 -14.43 -28.10 -16.89
C PRO A 37 -13.73 -27.61 -18.17
N LEU A 38 -12.52 -28.11 -18.45
CA LEU A 38 -11.76 -27.76 -19.64
C LEU A 38 -12.42 -28.28 -20.92
N GLU A 39 -12.83 -29.55 -20.96
CA GLU A 39 -13.53 -30.12 -22.11
C GLU A 39 -14.88 -29.45 -22.32
N CYS A 40 -15.64 -29.20 -21.25
CA CYS A 40 -16.89 -28.45 -21.34
C CYS A 40 -16.65 -27.07 -21.95
N PHE A 41 -15.65 -26.34 -21.46
CA PHE A 41 -15.29 -25.02 -22.00
C PHE A 41 -14.85 -25.10 -23.47
N TYR A 42 -14.10 -26.14 -23.85
CA TYR A 42 -13.72 -26.41 -25.24
C TYR A 42 -14.93 -26.66 -26.15
N THR A 43 -15.85 -27.55 -25.75
CA THR A 43 -17.09 -27.82 -26.49
C THR A 43 -17.93 -26.55 -26.68
N LEU A 44 -17.96 -25.69 -25.67
CA LEU A 44 -18.67 -24.41 -25.77
C LEU A 44 -17.95 -23.41 -26.68
N GLN A 45 -16.62 -23.46 -26.82
CA GLN A 45 -15.87 -22.61 -27.75
C GLN A 45 -16.15 -22.95 -29.22
N VAL A 46 -16.28 -24.24 -29.54
CA VAL A 46 -16.55 -24.70 -30.92
C VAL A 46 -18.02 -24.55 -31.32
N ASN A 47 -18.91 -24.32 -30.35
CA ASN A 47 -20.32 -24.12 -30.60
C ASN A 47 -20.58 -22.77 -31.30
N ARG A 48 -21.09 -22.81 -32.54
CA ARG A 48 -21.37 -21.62 -33.36
C ARG A 48 -22.31 -20.60 -32.71
N PHE A 49 -23.19 -21.03 -31.81
CA PHE A 49 -24.12 -20.14 -31.10
C PHE A 49 -23.51 -19.51 -29.85
N MET A 50 -22.28 -19.87 -29.50
CA MET A 50 -21.60 -19.33 -28.34
C MET A 50 -20.63 -18.22 -28.73
N SER A 51 -20.92 -17.00 -28.28
CA SER A 51 -20.01 -15.88 -28.52
C SER A 51 -18.85 -15.91 -27.53
N ALA A 52 -17.66 -15.49 -27.99
CA ALA A 52 -16.50 -15.29 -27.13
C ALA A 52 -16.83 -14.36 -25.94
N LYS A 53 -17.68 -13.35 -26.17
CA LYS A 53 -18.19 -12.42 -25.15
C LYS A 53 -18.97 -13.11 -24.02
N ASN A 54 -19.72 -14.17 -24.31
CA ASN A 54 -20.42 -14.95 -23.28
C ASN A 54 -19.48 -15.89 -22.53
N LEU A 55 -18.53 -16.51 -23.23
CA LEU A 55 -17.49 -17.36 -22.63
C LEU A 55 -16.60 -16.57 -21.68
N TRP A 56 -16.14 -15.39 -22.09
CA TRP A 56 -15.38 -14.47 -21.25
C TRP A 56 -16.18 -14.04 -20.01
N GLY A 57 -17.47 -13.73 -20.19
CA GLY A 57 -18.37 -13.42 -19.09
C GLY A 57 -18.48 -14.58 -18.09
N ALA A 58 -18.56 -15.83 -18.57
CA ALA A 58 -18.63 -17.01 -17.72
C ALA A 58 -17.32 -17.24 -16.96
N LEU A 59 -16.16 -17.08 -17.60
CA LEU A 59 -14.86 -17.15 -16.92
C LEU A 59 -14.73 -16.07 -15.84
N SER A 60 -15.10 -14.83 -16.14
CA SER A 60 -15.09 -13.74 -15.16
C SER A 60 -16.05 -14.02 -13.99
N TYR A 61 -17.17 -14.71 -14.25
CA TYR A 61 -18.11 -15.12 -13.20
C TYR A 61 -17.47 -16.17 -12.27
N LEU A 62 -16.81 -17.19 -12.82
CA LEU A 62 -16.10 -18.22 -12.07
C LEU A 62 -14.94 -17.64 -11.25
N GLU A 63 -14.14 -16.76 -11.85
CA GLU A 63 -13.06 -16.02 -11.17
C GLU A 63 -13.58 -15.26 -9.93
N ASN A 64 -14.65 -14.49 -10.10
CA ASN A 64 -15.25 -13.71 -9.01
C ASN A 64 -15.82 -14.59 -7.89
N LYS A 65 -16.20 -15.83 -8.20
CA LYS A 65 -16.67 -16.83 -7.24
C LYS A 65 -15.55 -17.66 -6.62
N ARG A 66 -14.30 -17.47 -7.07
CA ARG A 66 -13.15 -18.30 -6.72
C ARG A 66 -13.42 -19.78 -6.95
N ASP A 67 -14.10 -20.07 -8.06
CA ASP A 67 -14.48 -21.42 -8.43
C ASP A 67 -13.24 -22.19 -8.97
N PRO A 68 -12.93 -23.40 -8.45
CA PRO A 68 -11.76 -24.18 -8.90
C PRO A 68 -11.74 -24.48 -10.40
N ALA A 69 -12.89 -24.49 -11.07
CA ALA A 69 -12.97 -24.66 -12.52
C ALA A 69 -12.24 -23.54 -13.28
N TYR A 70 -12.22 -22.31 -12.74
CA TYR A 70 -11.46 -21.22 -13.32
C TYR A 70 -9.96 -21.52 -13.30
N ASP A 71 -9.41 -21.86 -12.14
CA ASP A 71 -7.98 -22.15 -11.97
C ASP A 71 -7.55 -23.33 -12.86
N PHE A 72 -8.40 -24.35 -12.96
CA PHE A 72 -8.16 -25.49 -13.85
C PHE A 72 -8.08 -25.08 -15.32
N ILE A 73 -8.97 -24.19 -15.79
CA ILE A 73 -8.94 -23.66 -17.16
C ILE A 73 -7.71 -22.78 -17.38
N VAL A 74 -7.35 -21.91 -16.43
CA VAL A 74 -6.17 -21.03 -16.52
C VAL A 74 -4.88 -21.83 -16.60
N LYS A 75 -4.73 -22.89 -15.78
CA LYS A 75 -3.59 -23.81 -15.83
C LYS A 75 -3.43 -24.48 -17.19
N ASN A 76 -4.54 -24.73 -17.88
CA ASN A 76 -4.60 -25.38 -19.18
C ASN A 76 -4.86 -24.41 -20.36
N LYS A 77 -4.58 -23.11 -20.18
CA LYS A 77 -4.88 -22.06 -21.18
C LYS A 77 -4.31 -22.31 -22.59
N LYS A 78 -3.24 -23.10 -22.71
CA LYS A 78 -2.66 -23.50 -24.01
C LYS A 78 -3.67 -24.26 -24.89
N ASN A 79 -4.64 -24.95 -24.30
CA ASN A 79 -5.67 -25.73 -24.99
C ASN A 79 -6.89 -24.90 -25.44
N ILE A 80 -6.91 -23.60 -25.16
CA ILE A 80 -8.01 -22.70 -25.54
C ILE A 80 -7.86 -22.30 -27.00
N ILE A 81 -8.74 -22.78 -27.88
CA ILE A 81 -8.70 -22.50 -29.33
C ILE A 81 -8.79 -21.00 -29.60
N ASN A 82 -9.72 -20.32 -28.95
CA ASN A 82 -9.96 -18.90 -29.21
C ASN A 82 -8.78 -18.05 -28.69
N ILE A 83 -7.99 -17.52 -29.62
CA ILE A 83 -6.78 -16.73 -29.31
C ILE A 83 -7.08 -15.48 -28.47
N GLU A 84 -8.21 -14.81 -28.72
CA GLU A 84 -8.63 -13.62 -27.95
C GLU A 84 -8.90 -13.99 -26.48
N LEU A 85 -9.64 -15.09 -26.22
CA LEU A 85 -9.88 -15.58 -24.86
C LEU A 85 -8.56 -16.00 -24.18
N ARG A 86 -7.66 -16.64 -24.92
CA ARG A 86 -6.35 -17.04 -24.40
C ARG A 86 -5.53 -15.84 -23.96
N CYS A 87 -5.48 -14.77 -24.76
CA CYS A 87 -4.80 -13.53 -24.41
C CYS A 87 -5.45 -12.84 -23.19
N LEU A 88 -6.79 -12.78 -23.12
CA LEU A 88 -7.50 -12.19 -21.97
C LEU A 88 -7.17 -12.92 -20.66
N ILE A 89 -7.10 -14.25 -20.70
CA ILE A 89 -6.70 -15.07 -19.53
C ILE A 89 -5.25 -14.79 -19.13
N ARG A 90 -4.31 -14.76 -20.09
CA ARG A 90 -2.89 -14.47 -19.80
C ARG A 90 -2.71 -13.07 -19.20
N MET A 91 -3.39 -12.05 -19.74
CA MET A 91 -3.35 -10.69 -19.16
C MET A 91 -3.90 -10.65 -17.72
N ARG A 92 -4.93 -11.45 -17.42
CA ARG A 92 -5.51 -11.55 -16.08
C ARG A 92 -4.62 -12.24 -15.08
N GLU A 93 -4.01 -13.34 -15.47
CA GLU A 93 -3.01 -14.03 -14.68
C GLU A 93 -1.84 -13.11 -14.35
N LEU A 94 -1.32 -12.36 -15.34
CA LEU A 94 -0.28 -11.36 -15.12
C LEU A 94 -0.73 -10.23 -14.19
N LEU A 95 -1.96 -9.74 -14.32
CA LEU A 95 -2.52 -8.73 -13.42
C LEU A 95 -2.63 -9.20 -11.97
N SER A 96 -2.92 -10.49 -11.76
CA SER A 96 -3.05 -11.12 -10.44
C SER A 96 -1.72 -11.55 -9.86
N SER A 97 -0.72 -11.83 -10.70
CA SER A 97 0.64 -12.15 -10.27
C SER A 97 1.25 -10.98 -9.48
N PRO A 98 2.01 -11.21 -8.41
CA PRO A 98 2.80 -10.17 -7.75
C PRO A 98 3.99 -9.73 -8.62
N SER A 99 4.59 -10.66 -9.37
CA SER A 99 5.81 -10.43 -10.15
C SER A 99 5.63 -9.35 -11.23
N PRO A 100 6.68 -8.55 -11.53
CA PRO A 100 6.66 -7.64 -12.67
C PRO A 100 6.44 -8.43 -13.96
N ALA A 101 5.81 -7.80 -14.95
CA ALA A 101 5.65 -8.39 -16.27
C ALA A 101 6.77 -7.87 -17.17
N SER A 102 7.35 -8.73 -18.02
CA SER A 102 8.42 -8.30 -18.92
C SER A 102 7.88 -7.35 -20.00
N ALA A 103 8.74 -6.45 -20.46
CA ALA A 103 8.40 -5.52 -21.54
C ALA A 103 8.03 -6.26 -22.83
N GLU A 104 8.67 -7.40 -23.10
CA GLU A 104 8.40 -8.28 -24.25
C GLU A 104 7.01 -8.91 -24.16
N GLU A 105 6.64 -9.45 -22.99
CA GLU A 105 5.30 -10.05 -22.79
C GLU A 105 4.19 -9.02 -23.02
N LEU A 106 4.37 -7.78 -22.54
CA LEU A 106 3.40 -6.72 -22.80
C LEU A 106 3.38 -6.29 -24.26
N ASN A 107 4.54 -6.26 -24.92
CA ASN A 107 4.63 -5.91 -26.33
C ASN A 107 3.86 -6.90 -27.22
N GLU A 108 3.85 -8.20 -26.87
CA GLU A 108 3.01 -9.19 -27.57
C GLU A 108 1.52 -8.80 -27.53
N PHE A 109 0.99 -8.37 -26.38
CA PHE A 109 -0.41 -7.95 -26.27
C PHE A 109 -0.69 -6.65 -27.03
N ILE A 110 0.26 -5.71 -27.02
CA ILE A 110 0.14 -4.44 -27.76
C ILE A 110 0.08 -4.72 -29.26
N VAL A 111 1.01 -5.53 -29.79
CA VAL A 111 1.05 -5.92 -31.21
C VAL A 111 -0.22 -6.67 -31.58
N PHE A 112 -0.66 -7.63 -30.78
CA PHE A 112 -1.89 -8.37 -31.00
C PHE A 112 -3.11 -7.42 -31.06
N TYR A 113 -3.23 -6.49 -30.12
CA TYR A 113 -4.31 -5.51 -30.10
C TYR A 113 -4.30 -4.63 -31.35
N LYS A 114 -3.14 -4.09 -31.76
CA LYS A 114 -3.03 -3.24 -32.95
C LYS A 114 -3.44 -3.97 -34.23
N LEU A 115 -2.97 -5.21 -34.41
CA LEU A 115 -3.27 -6.01 -35.60
C LEU A 115 -4.75 -6.43 -35.67
N ARG A 116 -5.44 -6.51 -34.54
CA ARG A 116 -6.82 -7.00 -34.45
C ARG A 116 -7.84 -5.93 -34.08
N LYS A 117 -7.45 -4.68 -33.82
CA LYS A 117 -8.34 -3.58 -33.48
C LYS A 117 -9.45 -3.44 -34.53
N GLY A 118 -10.70 -3.30 -34.10
CA GLY A 118 -11.89 -3.32 -34.97
C GLY A 118 -12.41 -4.72 -35.33
N SER A 119 -11.58 -5.76 -35.20
CA SER A 119 -11.97 -7.17 -35.49
C SER A 119 -12.16 -8.04 -34.23
N LEU A 120 -11.75 -7.55 -33.06
CA LEU A 120 -11.88 -8.26 -31.79
C LEU A 120 -13.35 -8.35 -31.34
N LYS A 121 -13.81 -9.55 -31.00
CA LYS A 121 -15.22 -9.78 -30.60
C LYS A 121 -15.51 -9.24 -29.19
N ILE A 122 -14.46 -9.03 -28.39
CA ILE A 122 -14.48 -8.55 -27.01
C ILE A 122 -13.48 -7.38 -26.85
N GLU A 123 -13.33 -6.54 -27.88
CA GLU A 123 -12.34 -5.46 -27.93
C GLU A 123 -12.34 -4.57 -26.67
N SER A 124 -13.51 -4.19 -26.16
CA SER A 124 -13.61 -3.33 -24.97
C SER A 124 -13.00 -3.96 -23.72
N GLU A 125 -13.12 -5.28 -23.54
CA GLU A 125 -12.52 -5.96 -22.40
C GLU A 125 -11.02 -6.13 -22.60
N PHE A 126 -10.60 -6.46 -23.82
CA PHE A 126 -9.19 -6.54 -24.18
C PHE A 126 -8.50 -5.21 -23.90
N ARG A 127 -9.04 -4.11 -24.42
CA ARG A 127 -8.53 -2.75 -24.19
C ARG A 127 -8.48 -2.43 -22.71
N ARG A 128 -9.55 -2.73 -21.94
CA ARG A 128 -9.60 -2.46 -20.50
C ARG A 128 -8.51 -3.20 -19.73
N LEU A 129 -8.29 -4.48 -20.03
CA LEU A 129 -7.25 -5.28 -19.37
C LEU A 129 -5.85 -4.86 -19.80
N LEU A 130 -5.64 -4.56 -21.08
CA LEU A 130 -4.35 -4.07 -21.56
C LEU A 130 -3.99 -2.74 -20.88
N ILE A 131 -4.93 -1.80 -20.78
CA ILE A 131 -4.67 -0.53 -20.08
C ILE A 131 -4.37 -0.78 -18.59
N ALA A 132 -5.12 -1.65 -17.93
CA ALA A 132 -4.88 -1.99 -16.53
C ALA A 132 -3.51 -2.63 -16.34
N LEU A 133 -3.08 -3.50 -17.27
CA LEU A 133 -1.79 -4.19 -17.23
C LEU A 133 -0.64 -3.19 -17.41
N ILE A 134 -0.70 -2.35 -18.46
CA ILE A 134 0.27 -1.27 -18.70
C ILE A 134 0.39 -0.38 -17.46
N ALA A 135 -0.74 0.12 -16.94
CA ALA A 135 -0.72 1.02 -15.79
C ALA A 135 -0.22 0.38 -14.50
N LYS A 136 -0.48 -0.92 -14.29
CA LYS A 136 -0.09 -1.63 -13.07
C LYS A 136 1.35 -2.11 -13.12
N LYS A 137 1.80 -2.68 -14.24
CA LYS A 137 3.02 -3.50 -14.31
C LYS A 137 4.27 -2.82 -14.86
N LEU A 138 4.12 -1.76 -15.64
CA LEU A 138 5.26 -1.03 -16.20
C LEU A 138 5.68 0.14 -15.32
N THR A 139 6.93 0.56 -15.47
CA THR A 139 7.43 1.86 -14.98
C THR A 139 6.65 3.00 -15.64
N SER A 140 6.79 4.23 -15.14
CA SER A 140 6.08 5.38 -15.71
C SER A 140 6.46 5.66 -17.18
N THR A 141 7.75 5.57 -17.52
CA THR A 141 8.27 5.76 -18.88
C THR A 141 7.78 4.68 -19.83
N GLU A 142 7.94 3.41 -19.47
CA GLU A 142 7.48 2.28 -20.28
C GLU A 142 5.96 2.30 -20.47
N ALA A 143 5.20 2.70 -19.44
CA ALA A 143 3.76 2.82 -19.53
C ALA A 143 3.33 3.90 -20.53
N TYR A 144 3.95 5.08 -20.48
CA TYR A 144 3.71 6.17 -21.42
C TYR A 144 3.96 5.74 -22.87
N GLU A 145 5.12 5.12 -23.12
CA GLU A 145 5.48 4.60 -24.44
C GLU A 145 4.55 3.47 -24.90
N ALA A 146 4.16 2.57 -24.01
CA ALA A 146 3.23 1.48 -24.30
C ALA A 146 1.85 2.02 -24.69
N PHE A 147 1.32 3.04 -23.99
CA PHE A 147 0.06 3.67 -24.36
C PHE A 147 0.12 4.37 -25.71
N ALA A 148 1.21 5.10 -25.99
CA ALA A 148 1.44 5.75 -27.27
C ALA A 148 1.50 4.71 -28.40
N ARG A 149 2.34 3.67 -28.26
CA ARG A 149 2.49 2.60 -29.26
C ARG A 149 1.18 1.87 -29.53
N ALA A 150 0.38 1.61 -28.50
CA ALA A 150 -0.92 0.95 -28.60
C ALA A 150 -2.04 1.85 -29.18
N GLY A 151 -1.81 3.15 -29.34
CA GLY A 151 -2.84 4.12 -29.73
C GLY A 151 -3.97 4.18 -28.70
N LEU A 152 -3.60 4.25 -27.42
CA LEU A 152 -4.50 4.22 -26.27
C LEU A 152 -4.46 5.50 -25.42
N MET A 153 -3.62 6.49 -25.75
CA MET A 153 -3.53 7.74 -24.99
C MET A 153 -4.90 8.43 -24.86
N ASP A 154 -5.67 8.54 -25.92
CA ASP A 154 -7.02 9.13 -25.87
C ASP A 154 -8.08 8.23 -25.19
N LYS A 155 -7.71 7.02 -24.74
CA LYS A 155 -8.59 6.02 -24.13
C LYS A 155 -8.33 5.79 -22.64
N ILE A 156 -7.23 6.31 -22.09
CA ILE A 156 -6.96 6.19 -20.66
C ILE A 156 -7.80 7.20 -19.88
N THR A 157 -8.25 6.77 -18.70
CA THR A 157 -9.02 7.60 -17.77
C THR A 157 -8.09 8.43 -16.89
N ILE A 158 -8.59 9.53 -16.33
CA ILE A 158 -7.83 10.31 -15.33
C ILE A 158 -7.35 9.47 -14.15
N HIS A 159 -8.11 8.47 -13.72
CA HIS A 159 -7.64 7.57 -12.67
C HIS A 159 -6.41 6.76 -13.08
N GLN A 160 -6.28 6.38 -14.36
CA GLN A 160 -5.10 5.71 -14.88
C GLN A 160 -3.94 6.68 -15.08
N VAL A 161 -4.20 7.89 -15.59
CA VAL A 161 -3.19 8.96 -15.69
C VAL A 161 -2.59 9.26 -14.32
N LEU A 162 -3.42 9.44 -13.30
CA LEU A 162 -2.95 9.69 -11.93
C LEU A 162 -2.08 8.55 -11.38
N LYS A 163 -2.34 7.29 -11.73
CA LYS A 163 -1.45 6.18 -11.36
C LYS A 163 -0.08 6.31 -12.00
N ILE A 164 0.00 6.73 -13.26
CA ILE A 164 1.26 6.94 -13.95
C ILE A 164 1.99 8.17 -13.40
N LEU A 165 1.28 9.27 -13.16
CA LEU A 165 1.86 10.47 -12.54
C LEU A 165 2.44 10.16 -11.15
N HIS A 166 1.72 9.39 -10.33
CA HIS A 166 2.24 8.96 -9.04
C HIS A 166 3.52 8.10 -9.18
N LYS A 167 3.54 7.14 -10.11
CA LYS A 167 4.76 6.35 -10.41
C LYS A 167 5.91 7.24 -10.86
N ALA A 168 5.66 8.13 -11.83
CA ALA A 168 6.65 9.09 -12.31
C ALA A 168 7.19 9.95 -11.16
N SER A 169 6.36 10.27 -10.17
CA SER A 169 6.80 11.03 -9.00
C SER A 169 7.77 10.24 -8.10
N ILE A 170 7.52 8.95 -7.92
CA ILE A 170 8.39 8.07 -7.13
C ILE A 170 9.70 7.78 -7.88
N GLU A 171 9.61 7.55 -9.20
CA GLU A 171 10.72 7.25 -10.10
C GLU A 171 11.51 8.50 -10.52
N LYS A 172 11.11 9.69 -10.05
CA LYS A 172 11.69 11.00 -10.41
C LYS A 172 11.76 11.26 -11.93
N GLN A 173 10.75 10.80 -12.68
CA GLN A 173 10.65 10.96 -14.14
C GLN A 173 9.96 12.28 -14.50
N CYS A 174 10.69 13.40 -14.42
CA CYS A 174 10.13 14.74 -14.62
C CYS A 174 9.48 14.94 -16.00
N SER A 175 10.15 14.52 -17.08
CA SER A 175 9.65 14.71 -18.45
C SER A 175 8.27 14.07 -18.65
N ILE A 176 8.14 12.80 -18.28
CA ILE A 176 6.88 12.03 -18.37
C ILE A 176 5.80 12.65 -17.49
N PHE A 177 6.16 13.07 -16.27
CA PHE A 177 5.22 13.70 -15.35
C PHE A 177 4.62 14.97 -15.95
N TYR A 178 5.47 15.89 -16.43
CA TYR A 178 5.03 17.16 -16.99
C TYR A 178 4.24 16.99 -18.30
N SER A 179 4.67 16.09 -19.20
CA SER A 179 3.93 15.79 -20.42
C SER A 179 2.50 15.29 -20.13
N LEU A 180 2.36 14.35 -19.19
CA LEU A 180 1.04 13.82 -18.80
C LEU A 180 0.21 14.86 -18.05
N LYS A 181 0.81 15.63 -17.14
CA LYS A 181 0.13 16.69 -16.41
C LYS A 181 -0.44 17.73 -17.39
N GLU A 182 0.36 18.20 -18.33
CA GLU A 182 -0.05 19.17 -19.34
C GLU A 182 -1.17 18.60 -20.22
N GLN A 183 -0.96 17.41 -20.79
CA GLN A 183 -1.90 16.75 -21.69
C GLN A 183 -3.29 16.57 -21.08
N TYR A 184 -3.38 16.21 -19.79
CA TYR A 184 -4.66 15.91 -19.12
C TYR A 184 -5.13 17.02 -18.17
N SER A 185 -4.44 18.15 -18.09
CA SER A 185 -4.73 19.26 -17.16
C SER A 185 -6.20 19.70 -17.21
N LYS A 186 -6.78 19.82 -18.40
CA LYS A 186 -8.17 20.27 -18.63
C LYS A 186 -9.23 19.27 -18.16
N GLU A 187 -8.87 18.00 -18.04
CA GLU A 187 -9.76 16.92 -17.60
C GLU A 187 -9.67 16.67 -16.08
N MET A 188 -8.64 17.22 -15.41
CA MET A 188 -8.45 17.06 -13.97
C MET A 188 -9.43 17.93 -13.19
N ASN A 189 -10.18 17.29 -12.29
CA ASN A 189 -10.98 18.02 -11.31
C ASN A 189 -10.09 18.53 -10.15
N PRO A 190 -10.59 19.43 -9.28
CA PRO A 190 -9.78 20.00 -8.20
C PRO A 190 -9.12 18.96 -7.28
N ALA A 191 -9.79 17.85 -6.99
CA ALA A 191 -9.22 16.77 -6.17
C ALA A 191 -8.05 16.06 -6.87
N ALA A 192 -8.13 15.88 -8.20
CA ALA A 192 -7.02 15.36 -8.99
C ALA A 192 -5.84 16.34 -9.02
N ILE A 193 -6.12 17.65 -9.16
CA ILE A 193 -5.09 18.70 -9.16
C ILE A 193 -4.31 18.71 -7.84
N VAL A 194 -4.99 18.65 -6.69
CA VAL A 194 -4.31 18.59 -5.37
C VAL A 194 -3.36 17.40 -5.27
N LYS A 195 -3.77 16.22 -5.74
CA LYS A 195 -2.89 15.04 -5.81
C LYS A 195 -1.68 15.27 -6.70
N VAL A 196 -1.90 15.82 -7.89
CA VAL A 196 -0.82 16.08 -8.86
C VAL A 196 0.16 17.12 -8.32
N ASN A 197 -0.30 18.20 -7.71
CA ASN A 197 0.57 19.21 -7.10
C ASN A 197 1.42 18.61 -5.96
N PHE A 198 0.83 17.75 -5.14
CA PHE A 198 1.59 17.03 -4.12
C PHE A 198 2.65 16.09 -4.71
N TRP A 199 2.34 15.37 -5.78
CA TRP A 199 3.34 14.50 -6.42
C TRP A 199 4.40 15.29 -7.18
N GLU A 200 4.06 16.44 -7.73
CA GLU A 200 4.98 17.36 -8.39
C GLU A 200 6.04 17.91 -7.44
N SER A 201 5.64 18.24 -6.21
CA SER A 201 6.56 18.75 -5.18
C SER A 201 7.63 17.72 -4.76
N ARG A 202 7.52 16.46 -5.18
CA ARG A 202 8.50 15.39 -4.91
C ARG A 202 9.56 15.22 -6.00
N ILE A 203 9.35 15.80 -7.18
CA ILE A 203 10.22 15.58 -8.35
C ILE A 203 10.86 16.83 -8.92
N SER A 204 10.29 18.00 -8.63
CA SER A 204 10.79 19.23 -9.21
C SER A 204 11.64 19.99 -8.21
N ASP A 205 12.93 20.07 -8.50
CA ASP A 205 13.84 20.97 -7.80
C ASP A 205 13.46 22.46 -8.04
N TYR A 206 12.59 22.72 -9.02
CA TYR A 206 12.18 24.07 -9.45
C TYR A 206 10.82 24.52 -8.90
N VAL A 207 10.02 23.60 -8.36
CA VAL A 207 8.69 23.93 -7.82
C VAL A 207 8.79 23.96 -6.30
N GLU A 208 8.98 25.16 -5.74
CA GLU A 208 8.94 25.42 -4.30
C GLU A 208 7.50 25.40 -3.77
N LEU A 209 6.78 24.28 -3.94
CA LEU A 209 5.50 24.09 -3.25
C LEU A 209 5.80 23.77 -1.79
N ARG A 210 5.39 24.68 -0.90
CA ARG A 210 5.55 24.49 0.53
C ARG A 210 4.45 23.57 1.07
N TYR A 211 4.72 22.95 2.21
CA TYR A 211 3.76 22.09 2.91
C TYR A 211 2.41 22.79 3.14
N GLU A 212 2.48 24.05 3.56
CA GLU A 212 1.33 24.89 3.88
C GLU A 212 0.47 25.16 2.64
N ASP A 213 1.10 25.35 1.48
CA ASP A 213 0.40 25.59 0.22
C ASP A 213 -0.35 24.33 -0.23
N ILE A 214 0.25 23.15 -0.07
CA ILE A 214 -0.39 21.86 -0.37
C ILE A 214 -1.55 21.59 0.60
N GLU A 215 -1.35 21.82 1.90
CA GLU A 215 -2.39 21.63 2.92
C GLU A 215 -3.57 22.59 2.71
N GLU A 216 -3.29 23.86 2.41
CA GLU A 216 -4.31 24.87 2.15
C GLU A 216 -5.14 24.51 0.92
N ASN A 217 -4.50 24.14 -0.19
CA ASN A 217 -5.18 23.67 -1.39
C ASN A 217 -6.06 22.45 -1.10
N PHE A 218 -5.59 21.51 -0.27
CA PHE A 218 -6.40 20.39 0.17
C PHE A 218 -7.61 20.85 0.98
N CYS A 219 -7.44 21.76 1.95
CA CYS A 219 -8.51 22.28 2.82
C CYS A 219 -9.57 23.11 2.07
N GLN A 220 -9.23 23.68 0.92
CA GLN A 220 -10.17 24.44 0.07
C GLN A 220 -11.10 23.56 -0.78
N LEU A 221 -10.86 22.25 -0.83
CA LEU A 221 -11.70 21.33 -1.58
C LEU A 221 -13.12 21.28 -0.99
N LYS A 222 -14.13 21.30 -1.87
CA LYS A 222 -15.54 21.07 -1.50
C LYS A 222 -15.82 19.57 -1.31
N LYS A 223 -15.09 18.92 -0.38
CA LYS A 223 -15.17 17.49 -0.02
C LYS A 223 -15.29 17.34 1.49
N SER A 224 -16.06 16.36 1.97
CA SER A 224 -16.23 16.09 3.41
C SER A 224 -14.91 15.82 4.10
N LEU A 225 -14.08 14.90 3.57
CA LEU A 225 -12.75 14.58 4.10
C LEU A 225 -11.89 15.83 4.34
N SER A 226 -11.83 16.73 3.36
CA SER A 226 -11.04 17.96 3.44
C SER A 226 -11.54 18.90 4.54
N LYS A 227 -12.86 19.12 4.60
CA LYS A 227 -13.48 19.97 5.63
C LYS A 227 -13.24 19.40 7.03
N GLU A 228 -13.46 18.10 7.21
CA GLU A 228 -13.31 17.43 8.49
C GLU A 228 -11.83 17.42 8.95
N TYR A 229 -10.88 17.23 8.03
CA TYR A 229 -9.46 17.41 8.31
C TYR A 229 -9.16 18.84 8.77
N GLY A 230 -9.63 19.84 8.02
CA GLY A 230 -9.41 21.25 8.32
C GLY A 230 -9.98 21.68 9.67
N ILE A 231 -11.11 21.10 10.09
CA ILE A 231 -11.76 21.39 11.38
C ILE A 231 -11.06 20.68 12.52
N HIS A 232 -10.75 19.39 12.37
CA HIS A 232 -10.39 18.54 13.52
C HIS A 232 -8.91 18.20 13.64
N LEU A 233 -8.16 18.18 12.54
CA LEU A 233 -6.75 17.77 12.53
C LEU A 233 -5.79 18.93 12.26
N ARG A 234 -6.11 19.81 11.31
CA ARG A 234 -5.24 20.95 10.98
C ARG A 234 -4.86 21.80 12.18
N PRO A 235 -5.76 22.16 13.12
CA PRO A 235 -5.38 22.92 14.32
C PRO A 235 -4.36 22.18 15.20
N LEU A 236 -4.44 20.85 15.26
CA LEU A 236 -3.51 20.03 16.04
C LEU A 236 -2.13 19.98 15.40
N PHE A 237 -2.07 19.90 14.06
CA PHE A 237 -0.80 19.98 13.33
C PHE A 237 -0.15 21.37 13.45
N ASN A 238 -0.94 22.43 13.37
CA ASN A 238 -0.47 23.81 13.55
C ASN A 238 0.07 24.10 14.96
N ALA A 239 -0.33 23.30 15.95
CA ALA A 239 0.17 23.42 17.32
C ALA A 239 1.55 22.78 17.54
N ILE A 240 2.08 22.04 16.56
CA ILE A 240 3.43 21.47 16.64
C ILE A 240 4.46 22.61 16.53
N PRO A 241 5.38 22.77 17.49
CA PRO A 241 6.41 23.80 17.42
C PRO A 241 7.23 23.68 16.14
N GLU A 242 7.52 24.80 15.48
CA GLU A 242 8.22 24.84 14.19
C GLU A 242 9.58 24.12 14.23
N ASN A 243 10.34 24.31 15.32
CA ASN A 243 11.63 23.64 15.52
C ASN A 243 11.53 22.12 15.71
N LYS A 244 10.33 21.60 16.03
CA LYS A 244 10.00 20.18 16.19
C LYS A 244 9.28 19.59 14.97
N ASN A 245 8.82 20.42 14.03
CA ASN A 245 8.06 19.98 12.87
C ASN A 245 8.96 19.60 11.68
N ILE A 246 8.92 18.32 11.32
CA ILE A 246 9.67 17.70 10.21
C ILE A 246 8.73 16.89 9.29
N LEU A 247 7.45 17.28 9.18
CA LEU A 247 6.42 16.58 8.41
C LEU A 247 6.64 16.64 6.89
N ASP A 248 7.30 17.70 6.43
CA ASP A 248 7.54 18.10 5.05
C ASP A 248 8.93 17.68 4.54
N PHE A 249 9.57 16.69 5.16
CA PHE A 249 10.88 16.18 4.73
C PHE A 249 10.90 15.71 3.26
N GLN A 250 9.74 15.36 2.68
CA GLN A 250 9.60 14.93 1.29
C GLN A 250 9.75 16.09 0.29
N VAL A 251 9.54 17.33 0.74
CA VAL A 251 9.66 18.55 -0.07
C VAL A 251 10.80 19.45 0.41
N ASN A 252 11.38 19.16 1.57
CA ASN A 252 12.48 19.91 2.17
C ASN A 252 13.64 18.98 2.52
N GLU A 253 14.66 18.96 1.65
CA GLU A 253 15.82 18.08 1.81
C GLU A 253 16.61 18.37 3.10
N ASN A 254 16.67 19.63 3.56
CA ASN A 254 17.36 19.98 4.80
C ASN A 254 16.76 19.27 6.02
N LYS A 255 15.43 19.10 6.03
CA LYS A 255 14.71 18.37 7.08
C LYS A 255 15.03 16.87 7.05
N TYR A 256 15.15 16.29 5.87
CA TYR A 256 15.60 14.89 5.70
C TYR A 256 17.06 14.71 6.17
N LEU A 257 17.97 15.60 5.77
CA LEU A 257 19.38 15.58 6.18
C LEU A 257 19.53 15.78 7.70
N LYS A 258 18.71 16.65 8.30
CA LYS A 258 18.65 16.84 9.76
C LYS A 258 18.34 15.54 10.48
N ILE A 259 17.33 14.78 10.05
CA ILE A 259 16.99 13.48 10.66
C ILE A 259 18.17 12.51 10.54
N LYS A 260 18.78 12.38 9.36
CA LYS A 260 19.95 11.48 9.18
C LYS A 260 21.12 11.87 10.08
N SER A 261 21.36 13.17 10.24
CA SER A 261 22.41 13.71 11.10
C SER A 261 22.13 13.40 12.57
N GLU A 262 20.91 13.61 13.06
CA GLU A 262 20.53 13.31 14.45
C GLU A 262 20.67 11.82 14.77
N LEU A 263 20.19 10.93 13.90
CA LEU A 263 20.35 9.48 14.09
C LEU A 263 21.82 9.06 14.16
N ARG A 264 22.63 9.54 13.21
CA ARG A 264 24.07 9.26 13.19
C ARG A 264 24.75 9.80 14.44
N LYS A 265 24.40 11.01 14.87
CA LYS A 265 24.96 11.67 16.05
C LYS A 265 24.63 10.89 17.32
N ALA A 266 23.37 10.47 17.51
CA ALA A 266 22.96 9.67 18.66
C ALA A 266 23.79 8.38 18.77
N ILE A 267 23.99 7.67 17.65
CA ILE A 267 24.76 6.43 17.61
C ILE A 267 26.24 6.67 17.93
N ILE A 268 26.88 7.65 17.27
CA ILE A 268 28.30 7.97 17.49
C ILE A 268 28.56 8.42 18.93
N LYS A 269 27.68 9.27 19.46
CA LYS A 269 27.78 9.76 20.84
C LYS A 269 27.30 8.76 21.88
N ARG A 270 26.70 7.65 21.46
CA ARG A 270 26.11 6.61 22.33
C ARG A 270 25.04 7.18 23.27
N GLU A 271 24.32 8.18 22.77
CA GLU A 271 23.18 8.78 23.46
C GLU A 271 21.93 7.92 23.20
N CYS A 272 21.06 7.79 24.19
CA CYS A 272 19.78 7.12 23.99
C CYS A 272 18.96 7.89 22.96
N TYR A 273 18.30 7.16 22.07
CA TYR A 273 17.44 7.78 21.07
C TYR A 273 16.36 6.79 20.62
N SER A 274 15.12 7.23 20.50
CA SER A 274 14.03 6.41 20.00
C SER A 274 13.31 7.08 18.84
N PHE A 275 13.36 6.42 17.69
CA PHE A 275 12.52 6.71 16.53
C PHE A 275 11.42 5.67 16.39
N VAL A 276 10.16 6.14 16.36
CA VAL A 276 8.99 5.30 16.09
C VAL A 276 8.07 5.93 15.04
N ARG A 277 7.22 5.10 14.42
CA ARG A 277 6.18 5.56 13.52
C ARG A 277 4.83 5.10 14.00
N LEU A 278 3.83 5.95 13.87
CA LEU A 278 2.43 5.62 14.11
C LEU A 278 1.71 5.71 12.76
N ASN A 279 0.95 4.69 12.41
CA ASN A 279 0.13 4.60 11.20
C ASN A 279 -1.31 4.23 11.58
N ASP A 280 -2.18 3.99 10.59
CA ASP A 280 -3.59 3.73 10.82
C ASP A 280 -3.85 2.58 11.82
N GLY A 281 -2.98 1.57 11.83
CA GLY A 281 -3.00 0.50 12.82
C GLY A 281 -2.89 1.00 14.27
N GLU A 282 -1.98 1.92 14.55
CA GLU A 282 -1.71 2.46 15.88
C GLU A 282 -2.86 3.29 16.48
N GLY A 283 -3.92 3.57 15.71
CA GLY A 283 -5.21 4.02 16.24
C GLY A 283 -5.78 3.08 17.32
N TYR A 284 -5.38 1.79 17.29
CA TYR A 284 -5.68 0.80 18.33
C TYR A 284 -5.30 1.22 19.75
N GLY A 285 -4.28 2.07 19.91
CA GLY A 285 -3.87 2.59 21.21
C GLY A 285 -4.82 3.64 21.82
N PHE A 286 -5.78 4.14 21.05
CA PHE A 286 -6.63 5.29 21.41
C PHE A 286 -8.13 4.98 21.33
N PRO A 287 -8.64 3.95 22.04
CA PRO A 287 -10.03 3.49 21.91
C PRO A 287 -11.06 4.58 22.26
N ASN A 288 -10.73 5.50 23.16
CA ASN A 288 -11.63 6.57 23.64
C ASN A 288 -11.64 7.83 22.74
N ASN A 289 -10.74 7.91 21.75
CA ASN A 289 -10.66 9.05 20.83
C ASN A 289 -11.33 8.78 19.49
N ALA A 290 -11.81 7.54 19.27
CA ALA A 290 -12.68 7.25 18.16
C ALA A 290 -14.03 7.95 18.41
N LEU A 291 -14.33 8.98 17.61
CA LEU A 291 -15.73 9.31 17.30
C LEU A 291 -16.46 8.00 16.91
N PRO A 292 -17.80 7.90 17.04
CA PRO A 292 -18.55 6.66 16.87
C PRO A 292 -18.48 6.10 15.43
N CYS A 293 -17.32 5.61 15.05
CA CYS A 293 -17.03 4.87 13.85
C CYS A 293 -16.72 3.44 14.30
N ALA A 294 -17.09 2.48 13.44
CA ALA A 294 -16.86 1.06 13.67
C ALA A 294 -15.36 0.72 13.56
N PHE A 295 -14.53 1.24 14.47
CA PHE A 295 -13.18 0.75 14.66
C PHE A 295 -13.27 -0.64 15.30
N ASP A 296 -13.29 -1.64 14.44
CA ASP A 296 -13.33 -3.04 14.81
C ASP A 296 -11.94 -3.48 15.30
N MET A 297 -11.69 -3.27 16.60
CA MET A 297 -10.46 -3.68 17.28
C MET A 297 -10.19 -5.17 17.09
N GLU A 298 -11.22 -6.01 17.23
CA GLU A 298 -11.08 -7.46 17.12
C GLU A 298 -10.62 -7.87 15.73
N ARG A 299 -11.13 -7.23 14.67
CA ARG A 299 -10.65 -7.46 13.31
C ARG A 299 -9.18 -7.10 13.15
N GLN A 300 -8.71 -6.03 13.78
CA GLN A 300 -7.30 -5.62 13.73
C GLN A 300 -6.41 -6.65 14.46
N GLU A 301 -6.86 -7.15 15.60
CA GLU A 301 -6.18 -8.20 16.37
C GLU A 301 -6.15 -9.53 15.61
N LEU A 302 -7.27 -9.94 15.00
CA LEU A 302 -7.33 -11.09 14.11
C LEU A 302 -6.35 -10.95 12.94
N HIS A 303 -6.20 -9.74 12.40
CA HIS A 303 -5.25 -9.47 11.32
C HIS A 303 -3.79 -9.58 11.77
N TRP A 304 -3.43 -9.01 12.93
CA TRP A 304 -2.04 -9.01 13.41
C TRP A 304 -1.62 -10.30 14.12
N TRP A 305 -2.52 -10.84 14.93
CA TRP A 305 -2.24 -11.86 15.94
C TRP A 305 -3.06 -13.15 15.72
N GLY A 306 -3.92 -13.17 14.70
CA GLY A 306 -4.69 -14.36 14.34
C GLY A 306 -5.86 -14.67 15.26
N GLU A 307 -6.04 -13.91 16.33
CA GLU A 307 -7.14 -14.04 17.30
C GLU A 307 -7.47 -12.70 17.95
N ALA A 308 -8.71 -12.59 18.45
CA ALA A 308 -9.12 -11.47 19.29
C ALA A 308 -8.60 -11.69 20.72
N LEU A 309 -8.11 -10.62 21.34
CA LEU A 309 -7.52 -10.69 22.68
C LEU A 309 -8.56 -10.67 23.80
N PRO A 310 -8.25 -11.27 24.96
CA PRO A 310 -8.97 -10.97 26.21
C PRO A 310 -8.91 -9.47 26.54
N SER A 311 -10.03 -8.90 27.02
CA SER A 311 -10.15 -7.46 27.32
C SER A 311 -9.04 -6.93 28.25
N ALA A 312 -8.72 -7.67 29.32
CA ALA A 312 -7.64 -7.29 30.23
C ALA A 312 -6.27 -7.19 29.55
N LEU A 313 -5.94 -8.13 28.65
CA LEU A 313 -4.68 -8.11 27.91
C LEU A 313 -4.65 -6.97 26.89
N ARG A 314 -5.75 -6.76 26.17
CA ARG A 314 -5.94 -5.62 25.26
C ARG A 314 -5.70 -4.29 25.98
N GLU A 315 -6.38 -4.07 27.09
CA GLU A 315 -6.28 -2.83 27.86
C GLU A 315 -4.88 -2.59 28.41
N LYS A 316 -4.21 -3.66 28.88
CA LYS A 316 -2.81 -3.61 29.30
C LYS A 316 -1.90 -3.16 28.15
N ILE A 317 -1.97 -3.83 27.00
CA ILE A 317 -1.14 -3.50 25.83
C ILE A 317 -1.40 -2.06 25.35
N GLN A 318 -2.66 -1.63 25.31
CA GLN A 318 -3.00 -0.26 24.93
C GLN A 318 -2.49 0.77 25.95
N LYS A 319 -2.53 0.46 27.24
CA LYS A 319 -1.97 1.31 28.30
C LYS A 319 -0.45 1.40 28.17
N ASP A 320 0.23 0.27 28.03
CA ASP A 320 1.69 0.20 27.88
C ASP A 320 2.14 0.98 26.63
N PHE A 321 1.41 0.84 25.52
CA PHE A 321 1.63 1.64 24.31
C PHE A 321 1.49 3.14 24.59
N ARG A 322 0.38 3.60 25.20
CA ARG A 322 0.21 5.04 25.48
C ARG A 322 1.31 5.59 26.40
N LEU A 323 1.76 4.81 27.37
CA LEU A 323 2.87 5.19 28.26
C LEU A 323 4.23 5.23 27.53
N SER A 324 4.39 4.45 26.45
CA SER A 324 5.61 4.46 25.64
C SER A 324 5.74 5.75 24.82
N LEU A 325 4.61 6.36 24.40
CA LEU A 325 4.60 7.45 23.44
C LEU A 325 5.33 8.73 23.89
N SER A 326 5.41 8.99 25.20
CA SER A 326 6.12 10.15 25.75
C SER A 326 7.64 9.94 25.86
N GLN A 327 8.14 8.75 25.50
CA GLN A 327 9.54 8.36 25.65
C GLN A 327 10.32 8.41 24.32
N HIS A 328 9.65 8.81 23.23
CA HIS A 328 10.25 8.80 21.90
C HIS A 328 10.77 10.19 21.51
N ASP A 329 11.95 10.24 20.91
CA ASP A 329 12.60 11.48 20.48
C ASP A 329 12.09 11.93 19.11
N LEU A 330 11.74 11.00 18.24
CA LEU A 330 11.19 11.25 16.91
C LEU A 330 10.01 10.34 16.65
N VAL A 331 8.87 10.93 16.32
CA VAL A 331 7.62 10.21 16.04
C VAL A 331 7.12 10.56 14.64
N GLY A 332 7.09 9.56 13.77
CA GLY A 332 6.42 9.66 12.47
C GLY A 332 4.91 9.51 12.61
N ILE A 333 4.12 10.43 12.11
CA ILE A 333 2.64 10.34 12.07
C ILE A 333 2.11 10.68 10.67
N PRO A 334 0.94 10.17 10.27
CA PRO A 334 0.36 10.50 8.97
C PRO A 334 0.00 11.98 8.90
N SER A 335 0.56 12.71 7.92
CA SER A 335 0.28 14.13 7.70
C SER A 335 -0.86 14.33 6.68
N VAL A 336 -1.13 15.58 6.28
CA VAL A 336 -2.06 15.91 5.19
C VAL A 336 -1.79 15.07 3.92
N PHE A 337 -0.52 14.74 3.66
CA PHE A 337 -0.09 13.94 2.51
C PHE A 337 -0.78 12.58 2.44
N ARG A 338 -0.93 11.90 3.59
CA ARG A 338 -1.65 10.63 3.65
C ARG A 338 -3.13 10.79 3.33
N PHE A 339 -3.76 11.87 3.80
CA PHE A 339 -5.16 12.17 3.49
C PHE A 339 -5.36 12.57 2.02
N ILE A 340 -4.38 13.26 1.42
CA ILE A 340 -4.34 13.53 -0.02
C ILE A 340 -4.26 12.21 -0.79
N ASP A 341 -3.39 11.27 -0.42
CA ASP A 341 -3.30 9.98 -1.10
C ASP A 341 -4.61 9.18 -1.05
N GLU A 342 -5.33 9.22 0.07
CA GLU A 342 -6.64 8.57 0.25
C GLU A 342 -7.82 9.35 -0.38
N LEU A 343 -7.61 10.59 -0.82
CA LEU A 343 -8.64 11.41 -1.44
C LEU A 343 -9.19 10.76 -2.71
N SER A 344 -10.50 10.52 -2.75
CA SER A 344 -11.16 10.08 -3.97
C SER A 344 -11.43 11.25 -4.89
N ILE A 345 -10.97 11.17 -6.13
CA ILE A 345 -11.27 12.18 -7.16
C ILE A 345 -12.76 12.20 -7.53
N ASN A 346 -13.47 11.06 -7.43
CA ASN A 346 -14.84 10.91 -7.92
C ASN A 346 -15.88 10.82 -6.82
N ARG A 347 -15.52 10.25 -5.67
CA ARG A 347 -16.45 10.05 -4.55
C ARG A 347 -16.19 11.08 -3.47
N ASP A 348 -17.22 11.43 -2.73
CA ASP A 348 -17.07 12.21 -1.51
C ASP A 348 -17.21 11.26 -0.34
N TYR A 349 -16.20 11.23 0.51
CA TYR A 349 -16.16 10.39 1.69
C TYR A 349 -15.91 11.28 2.89
N SER A 350 -16.63 11.00 3.97
CA SER A 350 -16.31 11.49 5.30
C SER A 350 -15.26 10.57 5.93
N ILE A 351 -14.37 11.15 6.73
CA ILE A 351 -13.47 10.47 7.67
C ILE A 351 -14.26 9.44 8.48
N PHE A 352 -15.43 9.83 8.98
CA PHE A 352 -16.21 9.02 9.93
C PHE A 352 -16.95 7.84 9.28
N ASN A 353 -17.11 7.87 7.95
CA ASN A 353 -17.79 6.81 7.19
C ASN A 353 -16.81 5.89 6.44
N ASN A 354 -15.50 6.07 6.62
CA ASN A 354 -14.47 5.26 5.98
C ASN A 354 -13.55 4.68 7.06
N ALA A 355 -13.49 3.34 7.15
CA ALA A 355 -12.74 2.67 8.21
C ALA A 355 -11.25 3.03 8.25
N LEU A 356 -10.60 3.20 7.09
CA LEU A 356 -9.19 3.60 7.02
C LEU A 356 -9.00 5.05 7.47
N LEU A 357 -9.81 5.97 6.96
CA LEU A 357 -9.73 7.39 7.33
C LEU A 357 -10.05 7.59 8.81
N CYS A 358 -11.02 6.86 9.37
CA CYS A 358 -11.33 6.95 10.79
C CYS A 358 -10.16 6.46 11.66
N ARG A 359 -9.46 5.40 11.24
CA ARG A 359 -8.25 4.94 11.94
C ARG A 359 -7.13 5.98 11.93
N LEU A 360 -6.85 6.57 10.76
CA LEU A 360 -5.89 7.66 10.63
C LEU A 360 -6.27 8.84 11.53
N PHE A 361 -7.55 9.22 11.51
CA PHE A 361 -8.06 10.28 12.36
C PHE A 361 -7.89 9.97 13.85
N THR A 362 -8.33 8.79 14.29
CA THR A 362 -8.28 8.35 15.70
C THR A 362 -6.84 8.39 16.21
N LEU A 363 -5.88 7.95 15.39
CA LEU A 363 -4.47 8.05 15.68
C LEU A 363 -4.02 9.52 15.81
N CYS A 364 -4.14 10.30 14.73
CA CYS A 364 -3.57 11.65 14.68
C CYS A 364 -4.18 12.53 15.77
N HIS A 365 -5.51 12.49 15.90
CA HIS A 365 -6.21 13.21 16.95
C HIS A 365 -5.81 12.73 18.34
N GLY A 366 -5.73 11.41 18.56
CA GLY A 366 -5.40 10.85 19.86
C GLY A 366 -3.98 11.15 20.33
N TYR A 367 -3.00 11.03 19.44
CA TYR A 367 -1.61 11.34 19.74
C TYR A 367 -1.39 12.85 19.89
N LEU A 368 -1.81 13.65 18.90
CA LEU A 368 -1.53 15.10 18.91
C LEU A 368 -2.25 15.85 20.03
N LYS A 369 -3.41 15.37 20.48
CA LYS A 369 -4.09 15.95 21.65
C LYS A 369 -3.32 15.72 22.95
N ALA A 370 -2.52 14.66 23.03
CA ALA A 370 -1.68 14.31 24.18
C ALA A 370 -0.20 14.71 24.00
N TYR A 371 0.14 15.34 22.87
CA TYR A 371 1.51 15.70 22.54
C TYR A 371 2.00 16.84 23.45
N ASP A 372 3.16 16.64 24.07
CA ASP A 372 3.72 17.54 25.09
C ASP A 372 4.80 18.50 24.57
N GLY A 373 5.02 18.54 23.24
CA GLY A 373 6.00 19.43 22.61
C GLY A 373 7.44 18.93 22.62
N LYS A 374 7.75 17.75 23.18
CA LYS A 374 9.14 17.29 23.33
C LYS A 374 9.69 16.57 22.11
N ALA A 375 8.94 15.61 21.58
CA ALA A 375 9.36 14.79 20.44
C ALA A 375 9.44 15.63 19.14
N TYR A 376 10.36 15.30 18.24
CA TYR A 376 10.26 15.75 16.86
C TYR A 376 9.13 14.99 16.16
N ILE A 377 8.35 15.69 15.34
CA ILE A 377 7.25 15.09 14.59
C ILE A 377 7.63 15.04 13.11
N THR A 378 7.52 13.86 12.49
CA THR A 378 7.76 13.65 11.06
C THR A 378 6.63 12.83 10.43
N GLU A 379 6.75 12.46 9.16
CA GLU A 379 5.71 11.71 8.45
C GLU A 379 5.77 10.20 8.75
N GLY A 380 4.61 9.54 8.84
CA GLY A 380 4.46 8.14 9.26
C GLY A 380 5.09 7.10 8.32
N GLN A 381 5.38 7.46 7.07
CA GLN A 381 6.03 6.63 6.06
C GLN A 381 7.50 6.97 5.83
N ILE A 382 8.12 7.83 6.65
CA ILE A 382 9.52 8.23 6.49
C ILE A 382 10.49 7.04 6.42
N ASN A 383 10.17 5.90 7.05
CA ASN A 383 11.01 4.70 6.99
C ASN A 383 11.25 4.21 5.56
N LEU A 384 10.29 4.40 4.64
CA LEU A 384 10.43 4.00 3.25
C LEU A 384 11.48 4.82 2.49
N TYR A 385 11.76 6.04 2.97
CA TYR A 385 12.72 6.98 2.38
C TYR A 385 14.05 6.98 3.14
N LEU A 386 14.02 6.58 4.41
CA LEU A 386 15.16 6.64 5.30
C LEU A 386 15.97 5.35 5.30
N PHE A 387 15.31 4.19 5.36
CA PHE A 387 15.97 2.90 5.57
C PHE A 387 15.99 2.04 4.30
N ASP A 388 17.09 2.15 3.57
CA ASP A 388 17.54 1.14 2.62
C ASP A 388 18.60 0.22 3.26
N ARG A 389 18.98 -0.86 2.55
CA ARG A 389 19.99 -1.82 3.03
C ARG A 389 21.30 -1.12 3.39
N ASP A 390 21.79 -0.26 2.51
CA ASP A 390 23.08 0.39 2.68
C ASP A 390 23.09 1.36 3.85
N TYR A 391 21.98 2.06 4.11
CA TYR A 391 21.85 2.96 5.24
C TYR A 391 21.79 2.19 6.56
N ILE A 392 21.05 1.08 6.62
CA ILE A 392 21.07 0.18 7.78
C ILE A 392 22.50 -0.33 8.03
N ALA A 393 23.22 -0.77 7.00
CA ALA A 393 24.60 -1.23 7.11
C ALA A 393 25.55 -0.11 7.59
N ARG A 394 25.41 1.12 7.06
CA ARG A 394 26.18 2.28 7.51
C ARG A 394 25.93 2.63 8.98
N LEU A 395 24.66 2.64 9.42
CA LEU A 395 24.32 2.89 10.82
C LEU A 395 24.86 1.78 11.72
N SER A 396 24.79 0.54 11.26
CA SER A 396 25.33 -0.63 11.94
C SER A 396 26.85 -0.53 12.16
N GLY A 397 27.60 -0.04 11.16
CA GLY A 397 29.04 0.18 11.29
C GLY A 397 29.46 1.29 12.25
N LEU A 398 28.54 2.14 12.69
CA LEU A 398 28.77 3.16 13.71
C LEU A 398 28.45 2.66 15.12
N ALA A 399 27.71 1.57 15.24
CA ALA A 399 27.29 0.98 16.50
C ALA A 399 28.37 0.06 17.08
N GLN A 400 28.40 -0.09 18.41
CA GLN A 400 29.22 -1.14 19.05
C GLN A 400 28.59 -2.52 18.90
N ARG A 401 27.25 -2.57 18.95
CA ARG A 401 26.47 -3.79 18.78
C ARG A 401 25.17 -3.45 18.08
N VAL A 402 24.70 -4.39 17.25
CA VAL A 402 23.45 -4.27 16.52
C VAL A 402 22.51 -5.39 16.93
N VAL A 403 21.23 -5.06 17.09
CA VAL A 403 20.17 -6.01 17.38
C VAL A 403 19.04 -5.80 16.38
N PHE A 404 18.60 -6.87 15.73
CA PHE A 404 17.39 -6.87 14.90
C PHE A 404 16.25 -7.50 15.69
N ILE A 405 15.09 -6.83 15.71
CA ILE A 405 13.86 -7.38 16.29
C ILE A 405 12.82 -7.44 15.18
N SER A 406 12.44 -8.64 14.74
CA SER A 406 11.46 -8.77 13.66
C SER A 406 10.76 -10.11 13.62
N GLY A 407 9.67 -10.19 12.85
CA GLY A 407 9.03 -11.47 12.52
C GLY A 407 9.77 -12.31 11.47
N ALA A 408 10.74 -11.75 10.74
CA ALA A 408 11.53 -12.49 9.77
C ALA A 408 12.48 -13.45 10.48
N LYS A 409 12.67 -14.65 9.93
CA LYS A 409 13.65 -15.59 10.45
C LYS A 409 15.07 -15.04 10.33
N LYS A 410 15.90 -15.36 11.33
CA LYS A 410 17.29 -14.94 11.45
C LYS A 410 18.09 -15.26 10.20
N GLU A 411 17.90 -16.42 9.58
CA GLU A 411 18.72 -16.84 8.44
C GLU A 411 18.57 -15.89 7.25
N TYR A 412 17.38 -15.30 7.02
CA TYR A 412 17.19 -14.33 5.94
C TYR A 412 17.88 -13.00 6.25
N LEU A 413 17.73 -12.51 7.48
CA LEU A 413 18.39 -11.28 7.89
C LEU A 413 19.92 -11.44 7.86
N GLN A 414 20.44 -12.62 8.22
CA GLN A 414 21.87 -12.94 8.12
C GLN A 414 22.36 -13.00 6.67
N ARG A 415 21.54 -13.44 5.71
CA ARG A 415 21.91 -13.38 4.29
C ARG A 415 21.98 -11.95 3.79
N VAL A 416 20.93 -11.16 4.06
CA VAL A 416 20.84 -9.76 3.61
C VAL A 416 21.96 -8.89 4.20
N PHE A 417 22.29 -9.11 5.47
CA PHE A 417 23.29 -8.37 6.22
C PHE A 417 24.48 -9.25 6.61
N SER A 418 24.96 -10.06 5.66
CA SER A 418 26.08 -11.00 5.87
C SER A 418 27.37 -10.33 6.32
N GLU A 419 27.53 -9.04 6.03
CA GLU A 419 28.63 -8.20 6.48
C GLU A 419 28.61 -7.87 7.99
N LEU A 420 27.47 -8.03 8.67
CA LEU A 420 27.30 -7.66 10.08
C LEU A 420 27.63 -8.82 11.04
N GLN A 421 28.92 -9.10 11.22
CA GLN A 421 29.41 -10.24 12.03
C GLN A 421 29.00 -10.21 13.52
N HIS A 422 28.60 -9.06 14.06
CA HIS A 422 28.23 -8.89 15.49
C HIS A 422 26.73 -8.62 15.71
N ALA A 423 25.88 -8.89 14.72
CA ALA A 423 24.44 -8.71 14.85
C ALA A 423 23.79 -9.80 15.73
N THR A 424 22.93 -9.39 16.65
CA THR A 424 22.02 -10.26 17.39
C THR A 424 20.63 -10.20 16.77
N TYR A 425 19.92 -11.32 16.71
CA TYR A 425 18.60 -11.41 16.09
C TYR A 425 17.58 -11.93 17.10
N ILE A 426 16.54 -11.14 17.33
CA ILE A 426 15.37 -11.50 18.14
C ILE A 426 14.21 -11.76 17.18
N GLU A 427 13.86 -13.03 17.05
CA GLU A 427 12.73 -13.46 16.23
C GLU A 427 11.42 -13.36 17.03
N LEU A 428 10.45 -12.66 16.44
CA LEU A 428 9.11 -12.50 17.01
C LEU A 428 8.13 -13.52 16.42
N PRO A 429 7.15 -14.02 17.20
CA PRO A 429 6.09 -14.87 16.70
C PRO A 429 5.26 -14.15 15.64
N THR A 430 4.82 -14.88 14.62
CA THR A 430 4.11 -14.33 13.46
C THR A 430 2.91 -15.18 13.09
N HIS A 431 1.82 -14.55 12.63
CA HIS A 431 0.53 -15.21 12.40
C HIS A 431 0.18 -15.49 10.94
N ARG A 432 -0.85 -16.35 10.82
CA ARG A 432 -1.28 -17.20 9.70
C ARG A 432 -1.51 -16.52 8.34
N LEU A 433 -1.76 -15.22 8.26
CA LEU A 433 -2.00 -14.53 6.97
C LEU A 433 -0.70 -14.28 6.17
N LEU A 434 0.45 -14.27 6.85
CA LEU A 434 1.77 -14.21 6.23
C LEU A 434 2.34 -15.61 5.90
N LYS A 435 1.66 -16.70 6.34
CA LYS A 435 2.07 -18.08 6.06
C LYS A 435 1.76 -18.55 4.62
N GLN A 436 0.99 -17.77 3.85
CA GLN A 436 0.61 -18.13 2.47
C GLN A 436 1.52 -17.52 1.41
N GLU A 437 2.41 -16.59 1.78
CA GLU A 437 3.46 -16.09 0.90
C GLU A 437 4.76 -16.83 1.21
N LYS A 438 5.66 -16.94 0.22
CA LYS A 438 6.95 -17.65 0.25
C LYS A 438 7.92 -17.22 1.38
N PHE A 439 7.50 -16.34 2.28
CA PHE A 439 8.33 -15.78 3.32
C PHE A 439 8.20 -16.60 4.59
N SER A 440 9.33 -17.17 5.03
CA SER A 440 9.37 -18.07 6.17
C SER A 440 9.46 -17.26 7.45
N TYR A 441 8.36 -17.26 8.19
CA TYR A 441 8.15 -16.51 9.42
C TYR A 441 8.34 -17.41 10.66
N SER A 442 8.66 -16.85 11.84
CA SER A 442 9.01 -17.65 13.03
C SER A 442 7.80 -18.39 13.65
N GLU A 443 8.02 -19.61 14.12
CA GLU A 443 6.99 -20.45 14.76
C GLU A 443 7.14 -20.40 16.29
N ALA A 444 6.11 -19.90 16.98
CA ALA A 444 6.04 -19.97 18.43
C ALA A 444 4.70 -20.58 18.88
N ALA A 445 4.68 -21.14 20.08
CA ALA A 445 3.50 -21.76 20.67
C ALA A 445 2.37 -20.75 20.98
N LYS A 446 2.71 -19.47 21.19
CA LYS A 446 1.76 -18.39 21.50
C LYS A 446 1.98 -17.16 20.63
N PRO A 447 0.91 -16.40 20.32
CA PRO A 447 1.01 -15.07 19.71
C PRO A 447 1.85 -14.07 20.52
N LEU A 448 2.48 -13.12 19.82
CA LEU A 448 3.30 -12.06 20.41
C LEU A 448 2.63 -11.33 21.61
N PRO A 449 1.33 -10.96 21.57
CA PRO A 449 0.65 -10.33 22.71
C PRO A 449 0.74 -11.07 24.04
N TYR A 450 0.91 -12.39 24.05
CA TYR A 450 0.96 -13.18 25.28
C TYR A 450 2.37 -13.35 25.84
N VAL A 451 3.39 -12.98 25.07
CA VAL A 451 4.80 -13.24 25.38
C VAL A 451 5.66 -11.98 25.23
N TYR A 452 5.08 -10.82 24.88
CA TYR A 452 5.86 -9.61 24.63
C TYR A 452 6.62 -9.11 25.86
N GLU A 453 6.18 -9.44 27.06
CA GLU A 453 6.90 -9.11 28.30
C GLU A 453 8.21 -9.89 28.43
N ASP A 454 8.24 -11.15 27.97
CA ASP A 454 9.49 -11.95 27.94
C ASP A 454 10.51 -11.29 26.99
N TYR A 455 10.04 -10.76 25.86
CA TYR A 455 10.88 -10.01 24.92
C TYR A 455 11.32 -8.67 25.50
N ILE A 456 10.51 -8.00 26.34
CA ILE A 456 10.93 -6.79 27.07
C ILE A 456 12.12 -7.10 27.99
N GLU A 457 12.09 -8.21 28.73
CA GLU A 457 13.23 -8.60 29.58
C GLU A 457 14.49 -8.94 28.76
N GLN A 458 14.31 -9.62 27.63
CA GLN A 458 15.41 -9.86 26.69
C GLN A 458 16.01 -8.56 26.14
N ILE A 459 15.17 -7.58 25.80
CA ILE A 459 15.59 -6.25 25.33
C ILE A 459 16.38 -5.53 26.40
N LYS A 460 15.92 -5.53 27.65
CA LYS A 460 16.63 -4.91 28.79
C LYS A 460 18.05 -5.45 28.95
N GLY A 461 18.23 -6.77 28.85
CA GLY A 461 19.54 -7.40 28.97
C GLY A 461 20.51 -7.12 27.82
N LEU A 462 20.00 -6.61 26.68
CA LEU A 462 20.80 -6.31 25.49
C LEU A 462 21.01 -4.81 25.26
N ALA A 463 20.10 -3.97 25.77
CA ALA A 463 20.13 -2.54 25.57
C ALA A 463 21.20 -1.87 26.45
N GLY A 464 21.82 -0.83 25.89
CA GLY A 464 22.90 -0.09 26.54
C GLY A 464 23.50 0.96 25.60
N PRO A 465 24.34 1.86 26.13
CA PRO A 465 25.04 2.85 25.31
C PRO A 465 25.82 2.20 24.16
N GLY A 466 25.63 2.71 22.95
CA GLY A 466 26.29 2.21 21.73
C GLY A 466 25.63 0.98 21.09
N VAL A 467 24.52 0.48 21.64
CA VAL A 467 23.71 -0.58 21.03
C VAL A 467 22.59 0.02 20.18
N VAL A 468 22.48 -0.44 18.93
CA VAL A 468 21.43 -0.01 17.99
C VAL A 468 20.46 -1.15 17.73
N PHE A 469 19.17 -0.87 17.87
CA PHE A 469 18.07 -1.78 17.63
C PHE A 469 17.31 -1.37 16.36
N PHE A 470 17.24 -2.27 15.38
CA PHE A 470 16.36 -2.15 14.22
C PHE A 470 15.09 -2.97 14.46
N ILE A 471 13.95 -2.27 14.61
CA ILE A 471 12.69 -2.85 15.07
C ILE A 471 11.67 -2.91 13.93
N SER A 472 11.17 -4.10 13.64
CA SER A 472 10.05 -4.37 12.73
C SER A 472 9.04 -5.31 13.42
N ALA A 473 8.26 -4.72 14.33
CA ALA A 473 7.43 -5.46 15.29
C ALA A 473 5.99 -4.93 15.39
N GLY A 474 5.52 -4.22 14.37
CA GLY A 474 4.15 -3.66 14.32
C GLY A 474 3.81 -2.80 15.54
N PHE A 475 2.58 -2.96 16.05
CA PHE A 475 2.06 -2.19 17.18
C PHE A 475 2.91 -2.31 18.46
N ILE A 476 3.28 -3.54 18.84
CA ILE A 476 4.06 -3.81 20.07
C ILE A 476 5.48 -3.24 19.95
N GLY A 477 6.00 -3.09 18.74
CA GLY A 477 7.31 -2.51 18.49
C GLY A 477 7.54 -1.12 19.08
N LYS A 478 6.49 -0.31 19.32
CA LYS A 478 6.67 1.01 19.95
C LYS A 478 7.01 0.87 21.44
N ILE A 479 6.42 -0.12 22.10
CA ILE A 479 6.73 -0.46 23.50
C ILE A 479 8.19 -0.92 23.59
N PHE A 480 8.62 -1.79 22.67
CA PHE A 480 10.02 -2.24 22.58
C PHE A 480 10.99 -1.08 22.36
N ALA A 481 10.66 -0.14 21.46
CA ALA A 481 11.51 1.02 21.19
C ALA A 481 11.70 1.92 22.42
N ALA A 482 10.62 2.16 23.19
CA ALA A 482 10.71 2.90 24.44
C ALA A 482 11.60 2.19 25.46
N GLU A 483 11.46 0.87 25.61
CA GLU A 483 12.28 0.10 26.55
C GLU A 483 13.77 0.15 26.17
N VAL A 484 14.12 0.04 24.88
CA VAL A 484 15.50 0.19 24.41
C VAL A 484 16.08 1.54 24.82
N ALA A 485 15.36 2.64 24.55
CA ALA A 485 15.86 3.98 24.84
C ALA A 485 15.97 4.24 26.35
N LYS A 486 15.01 3.75 27.14
CA LYS A 486 15.05 3.80 28.61
C LYS A 486 16.30 3.13 29.19
N ASN A 487 16.82 2.11 28.52
CA ASN A 487 18.05 1.40 28.91
C ASN A 487 19.30 1.92 28.17
N GLY A 488 19.27 3.12 27.60
CA GLY A 488 20.46 3.78 27.04
C GLY A 488 20.77 3.42 25.58
N GLY A 489 19.96 2.59 24.93
CA GLY A 489 20.15 2.19 23.54
C GLY A 489 19.54 3.16 22.53
N VAL A 490 19.80 2.89 21.24
CA VAL A 490 19.16 3.57 20.12
C VAL A 490 18.13 2.63 19.48
N ALA A 491 16.85 2.99 19.48
CA ALA A 491 15.77 2.25 18.83
C ALA A 491 15.32 2.91 17.54
N LEU A 492 15.29 2.14 16.46
CA LEU A 492 14.88 2.59 15.12
C LEU A 492 13.77 1.69 14.57
N ASP A 493 12.55 2.22 14.49
CA ASP A 493 11.42 1.57 13.83
C ASP A 493 11.55 1.58 12.30
N VAL A 494 12.19 0.52 11.78
CA VAL A 494 12.39 0.31 10.34
C VAL A 494 11.15 -0.29 9.65
N GLY A 495 10.26 -0.92 10.43
CA GLY A 495 8.98 -1.43 9.96
C GLY A 495 9.04 -2.24 8.67
N GLN A 496 8.17 -1.90 7.71
CA GLN A 496 8.06 -2.60 6.44
C GLN A 496 9.29 -2.45 5.53
N SER A 497 10.15 -1.45 5.75
CA SER A 497 11.35 -1.28 4.93
C SER A 497 12.28 -2.49 5.07
N LEU A 498 12.40 -3.05 6.28
CA LEU A 498 13.17 -4.27 6.52
C LEU A 498 12.60 -5.46 5.76
N MET A 499 11.27 -5.62 5.75
CA MET A 499 10.60 -6.71 5.03
C MET A 499 10.75 -6.56 3.52
N ASN A 500 10.68 -5.34 3.00
CA ASN A 500 10.93 -5.06 1.57
C ASN A 500 12.37 -5.40 1.18
N ILE A 501 13.35 -5.06 2.02
CA ILE A 501 14.76 -5.41 1.78
C ILE A 501 14.93 -6.93 1.73
N VAL A 502 14.34 -7.66 2.69
CA VAL A 502 14.39 -9.13 2.71
C VAL A 502 13.71 -9.72 1.47
N ALA A 503 12.51 -9.26 1.13
CA ALA A 503 11.74 -9.76 0.00
C ALA A 503 12.44 -9.56 -1.35
N ASN A 504 13.06 -8.40 -1.56
CA ASN A 504 13.76 -8.10 -2.80
C ASN A 504 15.11 -8.81 -2.93
N HIS A 505 15.69 -9.30 -1.83
CA HIS A 505 16.95 -10.04 -1.85
C HIS A 505 16.74 -11.52 -2.22
N ASP A 506 15.57 -12.10 -1.92
CA ASP A 506 15.27 -13.50 -2.26
C ASP A 506 14.84 -13.71 -3.73
N ASP A 507 14.66 -12.63 -4.49
CA ASP A 507 14.38 -12.64 -5.94
C ASP A 507 15.65 -12.44 -6.82
N ALA A 508 16.85 -12.36 -6.20
CA ALA A 508 18.17 -12.31 -6.86
C ALA A 508 18.98 -13.57 -6.52
#